data_AF-A0AAW0E8K0-F1
#
_entry.id   AF-A0AAW0E8K0-F1
#
_cell.length_a   1.000
_cell.length_b   1.000
_cell.length_c   1.000
_cell.angle_alpha   90.00
_cell.angle_beta   90.00
_cell.angle_gamma   90.00
#
_symmetry.space_group_name_H-M   'P 1'
#
loop_
_entity.id
_entity.type
_entity.pdbx_description
1 polymer ?
#
loop_
_entity_poly.entity_id
_entity_poly.type
_entity_poly.pdbx_seq_one_letter_code
_entity_poly.pdbx_strand_id
1 'polypeptide(L)'
;MADLQSLFAAAPQDAASLNQLRERISQIVSDAIARGENPGAHLSPEQSRSLTDRLPRLTEDQVRDLGHHDSLCPICFTPFAAILAEEETALAMDSPAYPADELGVTKLAETWQCGHLFCRRDISKWIRGGHGSCPMCRRTLAEQSDATGRSTQSEEPNTSPEDAELLTRIRTHMEELHSSGAVPYVDLDGDFVGYGDPVYVPAGGYDEDRSEFSGMYS
;
A
#
# COMPACT_ATOMS: atom_id res chain seq x y z
N MET A 1 3.62 39.67 -55.24
CA MET A 1 2.30 39.51 -54.58
C MET A 1 1.87 38.07 -54.81
N ALA A 2 1.48 37.37 -53.73
CA ALA A 2 1.28 35.91 -53.58
C ALA A 2 2.61 35.10 -53.70
N ASP A 3 2.96 34.15 -52.85
CA ASP A 3 2.18 33.28 -51.98
C ASP A 3 2.96 32.94 -50.69
N LEU A 4 2.42 33.34 -49.53
CA LEU A 4 2.87 32.93 -48.19
C LEU A 4 1.65 32.39 -47.43
N GLN A 5 1.00 31.36 -47.97
CA GLN A 5 -0.13 30.66 -47.36
C GLN A 5 0.04 29.13 -47.43
N SER A 6 1.19 28.62 -46.95
CA SER A 6 1.39 27.18 -46.75
C SER A 6 2.07 26.90 -45.40
N LEU A 7 1.61 27.58 -44.36
CA LEU A 7 1.99 27.31 -42.97
C LEU A 7 0.78 26.71 -42.24
N PHE A 8 1.01 25.53 -41.66
CA PHE A 8 0.19 24.85 -40.66
C PHE A 8 -1.16 24.28 -41.10
N ALA A 9 -1.14 23.06 -41.65
CA ALA A 9 -2.28 22.16 -41.63
C ALA A 9 -1.82 20.71 -41.39
N ALA A 10 -1.35 20.40 -40.19
CA ALA A 10 -1.14 19.02 -39.74
C ALA A 10 -1.14 18.95 -38.20
N ALA A 11 -2.33 18.93 -37.58
CA ALA A 11 -2.56 18.30 -36.27
C ALA A 11 -4.06 18.29 -35.92
N PRO A 12 -4.74 17.14 -36.10
CA PRO A 12 -5.77 16.79 -35.13
C PRO A 12 -5.75 15.29 -34.76
N GLN A 13 -4.59 14.63 -34.78
CA GLN A 13 -4.52 13.16 -34.58
C GLN A 13 -4.17 12.72 -33.15
N ASP A 14 -3.52 13.55 -32.33
CA ASP A 14 -3.02 13.11 -31.02
C ASP A 14 -4.09 13.09 -29.90
N ALA A 15 -5.07 14.00 -29.95
CA ALA A 15 -6.12 14.06 -28.91
C ALA A 15 -7.08 12.86 -28.97
N ALA A 16 -7.38 12.37 -30.17
CA ALA A 16 -8.20 11.18 -30.36
C ALA A 16 -7.48 9.91 -29.85
N SER A 17 -6.16 9.81 -30.11
CA SER A 17 -5.32 8.70 -29.65
C SER A 17 -5.19 8.64 -28.13
N LEU A 18 -5.09 9.78 -27.45
CA LEU A 18 -5.01 9.84 -25.98
C LEU A 18 -6.34 9.47 -25.31
N ASN A 19 -7.47 9.90 -25.86
CA ASN A 19 -8.78 9.50 -25.37
C ASN A 19 -9.00 7.98 -25.56
N GLN A 20 -8.59 7.43 -26.71
CA GLN A 20 -8.67 6.00 -26.96
C GLN A 20 -7.76 5.18 -26.02
N LEU A 21 -6.58 5.70 -25.68
CA LEU A 21 -5.68 5.09 -24.70
C LEU A 21 -6.28 5.12 -23.29
N ARG A 22 -6.87 6.25 -22.88
CA ARG A 22 -7.56 6.39 -21.58
C ARG A 22 -8.73 5.41 -21.45
N GLU A 23 -9.53 5.26 -22.50
CA GLU A 23 -10.64 4.31 -22.55
C GLU A 23 -10.12 2.86 -22.38
N ARG A 24 -9.05 2.50 -23.12
CA ARG A 24 -8.42 1.17 -23.02
C ARG A 24 -7.86 0.90 -21.62
N ILE A 25 -7.20 1.87 -21.00
CA ILE A 25 -6.70 1.73 -19.62
C ILE A 25 -7.85 1.55 -18.64
N SER A 26 -8.92 2.35 -18.77
CA SER A 26 -10.12 2.22 -17.93
C SER A 26 -10.79 0.84 -18.08
N GLN A 27 -10.83 0.31 -19.30
CA GLN A 27 -11.36 -1.02 -19.59
C GLN A 27 -10.51 -2.12 -18.94
N ILE A 28 -9.18 -2.05 -19.08
CA ILE A 28 -8.25 -3.03 -18.51
C ILE A 28 -8.32 -3.03 -16.98
N VAL A 29 -8.37 -1.85 -16.35
CA VAL A 29 -8.51 -1.72 -14.90
C VAL A 29 -9.85 -2.28 -14.43
N SER A 30 -10.94 -1.97 -15.14
CA SER A 30 -12.27 -2.50 -14.82
C SER A 30 -12.34 -4.03 -14.96
N ASP A 31 -11.73 -4.58 -16.00
CA ASP A 31 -11.64 -6.03 -16.22
C ASP A 31 -10.72 -6.72 -15.22
N ALA A 32 -9.65 -6.05 -14.73
CA ALA A 32 -8.78 -6.57 -13.69
C ALA A 32 -9.51 -6.60 -12.33
N ILE A 33 -10.30 -5.57 -12.02
CA ILE A 33 -11.18 -5.52 -10.85
C ILE A 33 -12.24 -6.63 -10.95
N ALA A 34 -12.86 -6.81 -12.13
CA ALA A 34 -13.88 -7.84 -12.36
C ALA A 34 -13.31 -9.28 -12.31
N ARG A 35 -12.04 -9.47 -12.71
CA ARG A 35 -11.34 -10.77 -12.65
C ARG A 35 -10.77 -11.12 -11.28
N GLY A 36 -10.92 -10.25 -10.28
CA GLY A 36 -10.45 -10.52 -8.91
C GLY A 36 -8.92 -10.54 -8.76
N GLU A 37 -8.17 -10.10 -9.78
CA GLU A 37 -6.72 -9.93 -9.72
C GLU A 37 -6.42 -8.58 -9.05
N ASN A 38 -6.69 -8.52 -7.75
CA ASN A 38 -6.78 -7.26 -7.03
C ASN A 38 -5.49 -6.99 -6.22
N PRO A 39 -4.74 -5.92 -6.51
CA PRO A 39 -3.59 -5.48 -5.69
C PRO A 39 -3.99 -4.90 -4.32
N GLY A 40 -5.27 -5.02 -3.94
CA GLY A 40 -5.77 -4.69 -2.61
C GLY A 40 -7.06 -5.44 -2.33
N ALA A 41 -7.04 -6.77 -2.39
CA ALA A 41 -8.18 -7.66 -2.12
C ALA A 41 -9.04 -7.12 -0.96
N HIS A 42 -10.16 -6.50 -1.30
CA HIS A 42 -11.06 -5.92 -0.32
C HIS A 42 -11.81 -7.07 0.34
N LEU A 43 -11.59 -7.30 1.64
CA LEU A 43 -12.27 -8.37 2.36
C LEU A 43 -13.76 -8.03 2.51
N SER A 44 -14.62 -9.04 2.41
CA SER A 44 -16.01 -8.88 2.83
C SER A 44 -16.07 -8.69 4.36
N PRO A 45 -17.09 -7.98 4.90
CA PRO A 45 -17.21 -7.79 6.34
C PRO A 45 -17.27 -9.12 7.13
N GLU A 46 -17.87 -10.15 6.54
CA GLU A 46 -17.95 -11.49 7.13
C GLU A 46 -16.58 -12.18 7.16
N GLN A 47 -15.82 -12.06 6.06
CA GLN A 47 -14.44 -12.56 6.00
C GLN A 47 -13.53 -11.86 7.00
N SER A 48 -13.63 -10.53 7.10
CA SER A 48 -12.86 -9.74 8.06
C SER A 48 -13.12 -10.18 9.51
N ARG A 49 -14.39 -10.43 9.87
CA ARG A 49 -14.75 -10.95 11.21
C ARG A 49 -14.14 -12.34 11.43
N SER A 50 -14.38 -13.26 10.51
CA SER A 50 -13.85 -14.63 10.62
C SER A 50 -12.33 -14.68 10.74
N LEU A 51 -11.61 -13.82 9.99
CA LEU A 51 -10.15 -13.71 10.09
C LEU A 51 -9.72 -13.16 11.45
N THR A 52 -10.38 -12.11 11.94
CA THR A 52 -10.06 -11.49 13.24
C THR A 52 -10.26 -12.47 14.40
N ASP A 53 -11.33 -13.26 14.36
CA ASP A 53 -11.67 -14.23 15.41
C ASP A 53 -10.67 -15.40 15.47
N ARG A 54 -10.08 -15.77 14.33
CA ARG A 54 -9.08 -16.85 14.22
C ARG A 54 -7.66 -16.44 14.55
N LEU A 55 -7.39 -15.15 14.79
CA LEU A 55 -6.05 -14.70 15.15
C LEU A 55 -5.61 -15.36 16.47
N PRO A 56 -4.44 -16.01 16.53
CA PRO A 56 -3.93 -16.57 17.77
C PRO A 56 -3.48 -15.45 18.72
N ARG A 57 -3.63 -15.65 20.04
CA ARG A 57 -3.02 -14.78 21.06
C ARG A 57 -1.68 -15.40 21.45
N LEU A 58 -0.60 -14.64 21.28
CA LEU A 58 0.74 -15.09 21.63
C LEU A 58 1.09 -14.71 23.06
N THR A 59 1.70 -15.64 23.80
CA THR A 59 2.27 -15.36 25.12
C THR A 59 3.67 -14.76 25.00
N GLU A 60 4.18 -14.16 26.08
CA GLU A 60 5.54 -13.62 26.13
C GLU A 60 6.60 -14.66 25.77
N ASP A 61 6.47 -15.88 26.31
CA ASP A 61 7.39 -16.98 26.01
C ASP A 61 7.39 -17.31 24.52
N GLN A 62 6.22 -17.35 23.87
CA GLN A 62 6.13 -17.61 22.43
C GLN A 62 6.76 -16.50 21.60
N VAL A 63 6.59 -15.23 21.98
CA VAL A 63 7.22 -14.09 21.30
C VAL A 63 8.75 -14.18 21.43
N ARG A 64 9.24 -14.59 22.61
CA ARG A 64 10.67 -14.80 22.87
C ARG A 64 11.23 -15.98 22.09
N ASP A 65 10.52 -17.10 22.04
CA ASP A 65 10.93 -18.30 21.30
C ASP A 65 10.99 -18.05 19.78
N LEU A 66 10.14 -17.16 19.27
CA LEU A 66 10.19 -16.69 17.88
C LEU A 66 11.32 -15.67 17.62
N GLY A 67 12.09 -15.28 18.64
CA GLY A 67 13.19 -14.32 18.53
C GLY A 67 12.75 -12.86 18.48
N HIS A 68 11.49 -12.55 18.79
CA HIS A 68 10.90 -11.22 18.63
C HIS A 68 10.73 -10.43 19.94
N HIS A 69 11.46 -10.79 21.00
CA HIS A 69 11.38 -10.14 22.32
C HIS A 69 11.51 -8.61 22.28
N ASP A 70 12.51 -8.09 21.57
CA ASP A 70 12.77 -6.64 21.42
C ASP A 70 12.15 -6.03 20.15
N SER A 71 11.34 -6.80 19.42
CA SER A 71 10.69 -6.31 18.20
C SER A 71 9.53 -5.36 18.53
N LEU A 72 9.26 -4.45 17.59
CA LEU A 72 8.16 -3.49 17.68
C LEU A 72 7.01 -3.92 16.77
N CYS A 73 5.79 -3.57 17.16
CA CYS A 73 4.66 -3.64 16.24
C CYS A 73 4.92 -2.70 15.04
N PRO A 74 4.91 -3.16 13.78
CA PRO A 74 5.17 -2.32 12.62
C PRO A 74 4.11 -1.24 12.34
N ILE A 75 2.96 -1.30 13.01
CA ILE A 75 1.84 -0.38 12.79
C ILE A 75 1.85 0.75 13.83
N CYS A 76 1.85 0.41 15.13
CA CYS A 76 1.88 1.41 16.20
C CYS A 76 3.28 1.74 16.75
N PHE A 77 4.31 1.00 16.34
CA PHE A 77 5.69 1.13 16.84
C PHE A 77 5.87 0.89 18.35
N THR A 78 4.87 0.31 19.03
CA THR A 78 4.99 -0.09 20.42
C THR A 78 5.75 -1.42 20.54
N PRO A 79 6.70 -1.56 21.49
CA PRO A 79 7.37 -2.83 21.75
C PRO A 79 6.40 -3.94 22.15
N PHE A 80 6.63 -5.17 21.67
CA PHE A 80 5.77 -6.30 22.02
C PHE A 80 5.74 -6.57 23.53
N ALA A 81 6.85 -6.40 24.23
CA ALA A 81 6.88 -6.50 25.69
C ALA A 81 5.93 -5.50 26.39
N ALA A 82 5.85 -4.26 25.89
CA ALA A 82 4.94 -3.26 26.45
C ALA A 82 3.46 -3.60 26.16
N ILE A 83 3.16 -4.13 24.98
CA ILE A 83 1.80 -4.57 24.62
C ILE A 83 1.36 -5.75 25.50
N LEU A 84 2.26 -6.69 25.79
CA LEU A 84 1.97 -7.83 26.66
C LEU A 84 1.76 -7.38 28.12
N ALA A 85 2.57 -6.43 28.60
CA ALA A 85 2.38 -5.85 29.94
C ALA A 85 1.06 -5.07 30.05
N GLU A 86 0.65 -4.35 29.00
CA GLU A 86 -0.66 -3.69 28.93
C GLU A 86 -1.80 -4.71 29.01
N GLU A 87 -1.68 -5.83 28.29
CA GLU A 87 -2.64 -6.93 28.36
C GLU A 87 -2.75 -7.51 29.78
N GLU A 88 -1.62 -7.85 30.41
CA GLU A 88 -1.61 -8.40 31.77
C GLU A 88 -2.25 -7.42 32.77
N THR A 89 -1.89 -6.15 32.68
CA THR A 89 -2.44 -5.10 33.55
C THR A 89 -3.94 -4.92 33.33
N ALA A 90 -4.39 -4.91 32.07
CA ALA A 90 -5.80 -4.76 31.73
C ALA A 90 -6.65 -5.94 32.20
N LEU A 91 -6.12 -7.17 32.08
CA LEU A 91 -6.76 -8.38 32.60
C LEU A 91 -6.79 -8.40 34.13
N ALA A 92 -5.71 -7.99 34.80
CA ALA A 92 -5.65 -7.93 36.27
C ALA A 92 -6.58 -6.88 36.87
N MET A 93 -6.84 -5.79 36.13
CA MET A 93 -7.70 -4.70 36.57
C MET A 93 -9.14 -4.80 36.07
N ASP A 94 -9.51 -5.87 35.34
CA ASP A 94 -10.81 -6.04 34.67
C ASP A 94 -11.26 -4.74 33.95
N SER A 95 -10.32 -4.05 33.32
CA SER A 95 -10.55 -2.69 32.81
C SER A 95 -11.53 -2.73 31.63
N PRO A 96 -12.67 -2.02 31.69
CA PRO A 96 -13.64 -2.00 30.60
C PRO A 96 -13.19 -1.16 29.40
N ALA A 97 -12.00 -0.56 29.44
CA ALA A 97 -11.53 0.38 28.42
C ALA A 97 -11.29 -0.29 27.06
N TYR A 98 -10.90 -1.56 27.03
CA TYR A 98 -10.63 -2.30 25.80
C TYR A 98 -11.20 -3.71 25.91
N PRO A 99 -11.82 -4.23 24.84
CA PRO A 99 -12.33 -5.58 24.86
C PRO A 99 -11.14 -6.57 24.79
N ALA A 100 -11.24 -7.68 25.52
CA ALA A 100 -10.13 -8.63 25.69
C ALA A 100 -9.66 -9.27 24.36
N ASP A 101 -10.52 -9.28 23.34
CA ASP A 101 -10.21 -9.76 22.00
C ASP A 101 -9.27 -8.84 21.22
N GLU A 102 -9.04 -7.60 21.64
CA GLU A 102 -8.14 -6.65 20.97
C GLU A 102 -6.80 -6.46 21.70
N LEU A 103 -6.65 -7.04 22.90
CA LEU A 103 -5.42 -6.97 23.68
C LEU A 103 -4.42 -8.05 23.28
N GLY A 104 -3.13 -7.72 23.39
CA GLY A 104 -2.02 -8.65 23.21
C GLY A 104 -1.37 -8.64 21.83
N VAL A 105 -0.49 -9.62 21.62
CA VAL A 105 0.27 -9.82 20.38
C VAL A 105 -0.32 -11.00 19.59
N THR A 106 -0.30 -10.90 18.28
CA THR A 106 -0.74 -11.97 17.38
C THR A 106 0.22 -12.17 16.23
N LYS A 107 0.11 -13.34 15.60
CA LYS A 107 0.84 -13.74 14.41
C LYS A 107 -0.13 -14.22 13.35
N LEU A 108 0.13 -13.83 12.11
CA LEU A 108 -0.57 -14.36 10.94
C LEU A 108 -0.11 -15.81 10.68
N ALA A 109 -0.70 -16.77 11.37
CA ALA A 109 -0.19 -18.14 11.52
C ALA A 109 -0.76 -19.17 10.52
N GLU A 110 -1.75 -18.81 9.71
CA GLU A 110 -2.31 -19.75 8.72
C GLU A 110 -1.28 -20.12 7.65
N THR A 111 -1.44 -21.27 7.00
CA THR A 111 -0.45 -21.81 6.04
C THR A 111 -0.23 -20.91 4.83
N TRP A 112 -1.27 -20.19 4.39
CA TRP A 112 -1.19 -19.20 3.30
C TRP A 112 -0.74 -17.81 3.76
N GLN A 113 -0.65 -17.58 5.06
CA GLN A 113 -0.23 -16.30 5.63
C GLN A 113 1.30 -16.19 5.73
N CYS A 114 1.77 -14.99 6.03
CA CYS A 114 3.19 -14.64 6.00
C CYS A 114 3.92 -14.85 7.34
N GLY A 115 3.23 -15.14 8.45
CA GLY A 115 3.87 -15.35 9.74
C GLY A 115 4.32 -14.08 10.46
N HIS A 116 3.92 -12.91 9.97
CA HIS A 116 4.29 -11.63 10.57
C HIS A 116 3.53 -11.34 11.88
N LEU A 117 4.19 -10.65 12.82
CA LEU A 117 3.67 -10.33 14.15
C LEU A 117 3.18 -8.88 14.23
N PHE A 118 2.07 -8.67 14.94
CA PHE A 118 1.44 -7.37 15.17
C PHE A 118 0.77 -7.33 16.54
N CYS A 119 0.46 -6.13 17.05
CA CYS A 119 -0.50 -6.02 18.14
C CYS A 119 -1.91 -6.38 17.62
N ARG A 120 -2.74 -7.04 18.44
CA ARG A 120 -4.08 -7.47 18.00
C ARG A 120 -4.96 -6.30 17.60
N ARG A 121 -4.93 -5.22 18.37
CA ARG A 121 -5.71 -4.00 18.12
C ARG A 121 -5.54 -3.48 16.69
N ASP A 122 -4.30 -3.29 16.25
CA ASP A 122 -4.01 -2.67 14.95
C ASP A 122 -4.30 -3.60 13.78
N ILE A 123 -3.89 -4.87 13.86
CA ILE A 123 -4.14 -5.81 12.75
C ILE A 123 -5.63 -6.12 12.62
N SER A 124 -6.37 -6.17 13.73
CA SER A 124 -7.84 -6.33 13.71
C SER A 124 -8.49 -5.12 13.07
N LYS A 125 -8.07 -3.90 13.43
CA LYS A 125 -8.57 -2.67 12.81
C LYS A 125 -8.26 -2.62 11.31
N TRP A 126 -7.06 -3.05 10.92
CA TRP A 126 -6.66 -3.15 9.51
C TRP A 126 -7.56 -4.11 8.72
N ILE A 127 -7.77 -5.32 9.23
CA ILE A 127 -8.62 -6.34 8.60
C ILE A 127 -10.08 -5.89 8.54
N ARG A 128 -10.60 -5.30 9.62
CA ARG A 128 -11.97 -4.75 9.69
C ARG A 128 -12.16 -3.55 8.76
N GLY A 129 -11.09 -2.81 8.46
CA GLY A 129 -11.06 -1.74 7.46
C GLY A 129 -11.17 -2.23 6.01
N GLY A 130 -11.29 -3.55 5.78
CA GLY A 130 -11.42 -4.16 4.47
C GLY A 130 -10.09 -4.49 3.81
N HIS A 131 -8.96 -4.24 4.47
CA HIS A 131 -7.64 -4.54 3.91
C HIS A 131 -7.33 -6.03 3.98
N GLY A 132 -7.36 -6.72 2.83
CA GLY A 132 -7.05 -8.15 2.73
C GLY A 132 -5.58 -8.48 2.51
N SER A 133 -4.66 -7.58 2.81
CA SER A 133 -3.22 -7.80 2.65
C SER A 133 -2.44 -7.49 3.93
N CYS A 134 -1.33 -8.19 4.13
CA CYS A 134 -0.43 -7.96 5.26
C CYS A 134 0.26 -6.58 5.13
N PRO A 135 0.26 -5.73 6.18
CA PRO A 135 0.92 -4.42 6.14
C PRO A 135 2.42 -4.46 5.82
N MET A 136 3.12 -5.53 6.21
CA MET A 136 4.58 -5.62 6.00
C MET A 136 4.99 -6.17 4.63
N CYS A 137 4.31 -7.20 4.14
CA CYS A 137 4.72 -7.91 2.92
C CYS A 137 3.68 -7.93 1.81
N ARG A 138 2.52 -7.31 2.04
CA ARG A 138 1.39 -7.23 1.09
C ARG A 138 0.82 -8.57 0.64
N ARG A 139 1.20 -9.70 1.27
CA ARG A 139 0.60 -11.02 1.02
C ARG A 139 -0.86 -11.03 1.43
N THR A 140 -1.71 -11.64 0.60
CA THR A 140 -3.15 -11.78 0.83
C THR A 140 -3.45 -12.55 2.11
N LEU A 141 -4.41 -12.06 2.90
CA LEU A 141 -4.87 -12.66 4.16
C LEU A 141 -6.00 -13.66 3.96
N ALA A 142 -6.78 -13.50 2.89
CA ALA A 142 -7.84 -14.43 2.50
C ALA A 142 -7.26 -15.74 1.95
N GLU A 143 -7.87 -16.85 2.33
CA GLU A 143 -7.63 -18.16 1.74
C GLU A 143 -8.10 -18.10 0.28
N GLN A 144 -7.15 -18.15 -0.66
CA GLN A 144 -7.49 -18.39 -2.05
C GLN A 144 -7.88 -19.86 -2.10
N SER A 145 -9.18 -20.14 -2.18
CA SER A 145 -9.63 -21.50 -2.41
C SER A 145 -8.98 -21.97 -3.71
N ASP A 146 -8.20 -23.06 -3.65
CA ASP A 146 -7.56 -23.70 -4.79
C ASP A 146 -8.61 -24.32 -5.75
N ALA A 147 -9.52 -23.51 -6.27
CA ALA A 147 -10.37 -23.81 -7.41
C ALA A 147 -9.74 -23.30 -8.72
N THR A 148 -8.47 -22.92 -8.70
CA THR A 148 -7.68 -22.73 -9.91
C THR A 148 -6.27 -23.16 -9.61
N GLY A 149 -5.97 -24.42 -9.90
CA GLY A 149 -4.62 -24.84 -10.21
C GLY A 149 -4.11 -23.96 -11.35
N ARG A 150 -3.53 -22.81 -11.01
CA ARG A 150 -2.84 -21.96 -11.97
C ARG A 150 -1.46 -22.55 -12.11
N SER A 151 -1.45 -23.59 -12.94
CA SER A 151 -0.29 -24.10 -13.61
C SER A 151 0.64 -22.94 -13.92
N THR A 152 1.89 -23.08 -13.53
CA THR A 152 3.02 -22.37 -14.14
C THR A 152 3.10 -22.85 -15.60
N GLN A 153 2.09 -22.52 -16.40
CA GLN A 153 2.22 -22.44 -17.83
C GLN A 153 2.65 -21.02 -18.08
N SER A 154 3.90 -20.89 -18.46
CA SER A 154 4.39 -19.84 -19.34
C SER A 154 3.44 -19.72 -20.53
N GLU A 155 2.33 -19.01 -20.35
CA GLU A 155 1.61 -18.40 -21.45
C GLU A 155 2.54 -17.30 -21.95
N GLU A 156 3.23 -17.62 -23.05
CA GLU A 156 3.89 -16.61 -23.86
C GLU A 156 2.88 -15.47 -24.07
N PRO A 157 3.27 -14.23 -23.79
CA PRO A 157 2.38 -13.12 -24.01
C PRO A 157 2.06 -13.12 -25.51
N ASN A 158 0.79 -13.38 -25.84
CA ASN A 158 0.25 -13.14 -27.17
C ASN A 158 0.13 -11.61 -27.35
N THR A 159 1.26 -10.91 -27.23
CA THR A 159 1.40 -9.50 -27.54
C THR A 159 1.31 -9.41 -29.05
N SER A 160 0.30 -8.72 -29.54
CA SER A 160 0.31 -8.18 -30.90
C SER A 160 1.67 -7.53 -31.14
N PRO A 161 2.29 -7.67 -32.33
CA PRO A 161 3.57 -7.03 -32.63
C PRO A 161 3.54 -5.51 -32.35
N GLU A 162 2.37 -4.89 -32.44
CA GLU A 162 2.15 -3.47 -32.12
C GLU A 162 2.25 -3.17 -30.62
N ASP A 163 1.81 -4.09 -29.75
CA ASP A 163 1.85 -3.91 -28.29
C ASP A 163 3.27 -4.10 -27.74
N ALA A 164 4.05 -5.01 -28.35
CA ALA A 164 5.46 -5.21 -28.01
C ALA A 164 6.32 -3.97 -28.36
N GLU A 165 6.03 -3.32 -29.48
CA GLU A 165 6.70 -2.08 -29.88
C GLU A 165 6.34 -0.92 -28.95
N LEU A 166 5.07 -0.79 -28.56
CA LEU A 166 4.61 0.20 -27.57
C LEU A 166 5.30 0.03 -26.20
N LEU A 167 5.38 -1.19 -25.69
CA LEU A 167 6.05 -1.47 -24.42
C LEU A 167 7.55 -1.17 -24.46
N THR A 168 8.20 -1.45 -25.60
CA THR A 168 9.61 -1.12 -25.81
C THR A 168 9.81 0.40 -25.82
N ARG A 169 8.93 1.13 -26.50
CA ARG A 169 8.98 2.60 -26.58
C ARG A 169 8.73 3.26 -25.22
N ILE A 170 7.80 2.73 -24.42
CA ILE A 170 7.56 3.20 -23.04
C ILE A 170 8.81 2.97 -22.17
N ARG A 171 9.41 1.78 -22.24
CA ARG A 171 10.61 1.45 -21.45
C ARG A 171 11.78 2.37 -21.78
N THR A 172 12.07 2.57 -23.08
CA THR A 172 13.14 3.46 -23.52
C THR A 172 12.91 4.89 -23.07
N HIS A 173 11.66 5.38 -23.13
CA HIS A 173 11.34 6.73 -22.68
C HIS A 173 11.50 6.89 -21.15
N MET A 174 11.14 5.88 -20.36
CA MET A 174 11.38 5.89 -18.92
C MET A 174 12.88 5.85 -18.57
N GLU A 175 13.69 5.12 -19.33
CA GLU A 175 15.15 5.10 -19.15
C GLU A 175 15.79 6.45 -19.50
N GLU A 176 15.32 7.12 -20.55
CA GLU A 176 15.76 8.48 -20.90
C GLU A 176 15.38 9.52 -19.84
N LEU A 177 14.18 9.42 -19.26
CA LEU A 177 13.75 10.29 -18.16
C LEU A 177 14.61 10.08 -16.90
N HIS A 178 14.92 8.83 -16.54
CA HIS A 178 15.80 8.54 -15.40
C HIS A 178 17.25 9.01 -15.64
N SER A 179 17.75 8.94 -16.88
CA SER A 179 19.11 9.41 -17.21
C SER A 179 19.25 10.93 -17.27
N SER A 180 18.16 11.67 -17.47
CA SER A 180 18.16 13.14 -17.54
C SER A 180 17.99 13.82 -16.17
N GLY A 181 17.77 13.07 -15.09
CA GLY A 181 17.63 13.61 -13.73
C GLY A 181 16.33 14.41 -13.50
N ALA A 182 15.41 14.40 -14.45
CA ALA A 182 14.17 15.14 -14.40
C ALA A 182 13.11 14.39 -13.56
N VAL A 183 12.90 14.83 -12.32
CA VAL A 183 11.76 14.37 -11.51
C VAL A 183 10.52 15.20 -11.87
N PRO A 184 9.37 14.58 -12.21
CA PRO A 184 8.13 15.29 -12.42
C PRO A 184 7.68 15.94 -11.10
N TYR A 185 7.44 17.25 -11.13
CA TYR A 185 6.84 17.97 -10.02
C TYR A 185 5.32 17.95 -10.20
N VAL A 186 4.64 17.34 -9.23
CA VAL A 186 3.17 17.37 -9.11
C VAL A 186 2.83 18.30 -7.96
N ASP A 187 1.85 19.18 -8.17
CA ASP A 187 1.39 20.07 -7.10
C ASP A 187 0.53 19.30 -6.09
N LEU A 188 0.17 19.94 -4.98
CA LEU A 188 -0.65 19.34 -3.91
C LEU A 188 -2.03 18.85 -4.37
N ASP A 189 -2.53 19.38 -5.49
CA ASP A 189 -3.79 18.97 -6.12
C ASP A 189 -3.62 17.86 -7.18
N GLY A 190 -2.40 17.38 -7.40
CA GLY A 190 -2.08 16.28 -8.32
C GLY A 190 -1.94 16.69 -9.79
N ASP A 191 -2.04 17.99 -10.10
CA ASP A 191 -1.81 18.50 -11.45
C ASP A 191 -0.32 18.56 -11.79
N PHE A 192 -0.01 18.22 -13.04
CA PHE A 192 1.36 18.17 -13.56
C PHE A 192 1.84 19.57 -13.94
N VAL A 193 2.85 20.08 -13.23
CA VAL A 193 3.33 21.47 -13.38
C VAL A 193 4.63 21.56 -14.20
N GLY A 194 5.40 20.48 -14.32
CA GLY A 194 6.57 20.40 -15.20
C GLY A 194 7.71 19.53 -14.67
N TYR A 195 8.87 19.63 -15.33
CA TYR A 195 10.11 18.96 -14.94
C TYR A 195 11.13 20.00 -14.45
N GLY A 196 11.67 19.81 -13.24
CA GLY A 196 12.64 20.71 -12.62
C GLY A 196 13.85 19.98 -12.03
N ASP A 197 14.95 20.72 -11.89
CA ASP A 197 16.21 20.28 -11.26
C ASP A 197 16.02 20.08 -9.73
N PRO A 198 16.67 19.09 -9.08
CA PRO A 198 16.48 18.83 -7.66
C PRO A 198 17.25 19.83 -6.82
N VAL A 199 16.68 21.02 -6.59
CA VAL A 199 17.28 22.02 -5.70
C VAL A 199 16.24 22.60 -4.73
N TYR A 200 16.45 22.25 -3.46
CA TYR A 200 16.19 23.05 -2.26
C TYR A 200 14.73 23.21 -1.78
N VAL A 201 14.36 22.37 -0.82
CA VAL A 201 13.27 22.67 0.13
C VAL A 201 13.81 23.73 1.10
N PRO A 202 13.29 24.98 1.12
CA PRO A 202 13.68 25.92 2.14
C PRO A 202 13.21 25.37 3.49
N ALA A 203 14.15 25.29 4.45
CA ALA A 203 13.84 25.04 5.84
C ALA A 203 12.96 26.19 6.36
N GLY A 204 11.65 26.05 6.18
CA GLY A 204 10.64 26.88 6.83
C GLY A 204 10.65 26.54 8.31
N GLY A 205 11.12 27.50 9.11
CA GLY A 205 11.23 27.38 10.56
C GLY A 205 9.87 27.19 11.22
N TYR A 206 9.75 26.10 11.98
CA TYR A 206 8.68 25.86 12.94
C TYR A 206 9.33 25.65 14.32
N ASP A 207 9.97 26.69 14.86
CA ASP A 207 10.64 26.64 16.17
C ASP A 207 10.01 27.58 17.22
N GLU A 208 8.90 28.27 16.92
CA GLU A 208 8.39 29.32 17.83
C GLU A 208 7.41 28.84 18.91
N ASP A 209 6.76 27.68 18.78
CA ASP A 209 5.68 27.28 19.72
C ASP A 209 6.18 26.47 20.95
N ARG A 210 7.47 26.12 21.02
CA ARG A 210 7.98 25.24 22.09
C ARG A 210 8.28 25.97 23.41
N SER A 211 8.42 27.30 23.39
CA SER A 211 8.75 28.09 24.58
C SER A 211 7.57 28.38 25.52
N GLU A 212 6.32 28.31 25.03
CA GLU A 212 5.13 28.74 25.81
C GLU A 212 4.79 27.79 26.98
N PHE A 213 5.22 26.53 26.93
CA PHE A 213 4.89 25.54 27.96
C PHE A 213 5.90 25.45 29.13
N SER A 214 6.94 26.29 29.16
CA SER A 214 8.02 26.16 30.15
C SER A 214 7.68 26.73 31.55
N GLY A 215 6.51 27.36 31.73
CA GLY A 215 6.16 28.10 32.95
C GLY A 215 5.23 27.40 33.96
N MET A 216 4.78 26.17 33.70
CA MET A 216 3.72 25.53 34.51
C MET A 216 4.20 24.63 35.67
N TYR A 217 5.50 24.44 35.83
CA TYR A 217 6.09 23.70 36.95
C TYR A 217 7.14 24.56 37.65
N SER A 218 6.71 25.44 38.55
CA SER A 218 7.55 26.11 39.54
C SER A 218 6.82 26.14 40.87
#